data_AF-A0A7C6U3I4-F1
#
_entry.id   AF-A0A7C6U3I4-F1
#
_cell.length_a   1.000
_cell.length_b   1.000
_cell.length_c   1.000
_cell.angle_alpha   90.00
_cell.angle_beta   90.00
_cell.angle_gamma   90.00
#
_symmetry.space_group_name_H-M   'P 1'
#
loop_
_entity.id
_entity.type
_entity.pdbx_description
1 polymer ?
#
loop_
_entity_poly.entity_id
_entity_poly.type
_entity_poly.pdbx_seq_one_letter_code
_entity_poly.pdbx_strand_id
1 'polypeptide(L)'
;MDKDDFVDLVLENEVVFEDDYRIVKKVIRDINMGTNYSKRVAEVVWKRSTNPETVIDIRVFNNDRNEYYKGISLSRDEARELLNTLSEYFEE
;
A
#
# COMPACT_ATOMS: atom_id res chain seq x y z
N MET A 1 -3.05 23.21 18.96
CA MET A 1 -3.13 21.92 18.26
C MET A 1 -1.94 21.13 18.74
N ASP A 2 -2.22 20.34 19.76
CA ASP A 2 -1.25 19.70 20.62
C ASP A 2 -0.75 18.40 20.00
N LYS A 3 0.36 17.85 20.50
CA LYS A 3 0.84 16.51 20.11
C LYS A 3 -0.23 15.43 20.28
N ASP A 4 -1.20 15.66 21.15
CA ASP A 4 -2.30 14.74 21.42
C ASP A 4 -3.32 14.68 20.26
N ASP A 5 -3.50 15.76 19.49
CA ASP A 5 -4.34 15.76 18.26
C ASP A 5 -3.71 14.95 17.10
N PHE A 6 -2.39 14.74 17.12
CA PHE A 6 -1.65 13.98 16.10
C PHE A 6 -1.67 12.47 16.38
N VAL A 7 -1.85 12.07 17.64
CA VAL A 7 -1.88 10.67 18.07
C VAL A 7 -3.27 10.07 17.87
N ASP A 8 -4.33 10.85 18.10
CA ASP A 8 -5.71 10.36 17.97
C ASP A 8 -6.16 10.15 16.51
N LEU A 9 -5.63 10.92 15.55
CA LEU A 9 -5.91 10.72 14.11
C LEU A 9 -5.15 9.51 13.50
N VAL A 10 -4.06 9.07 14.14
CA VAL A 10 -3.26 7.91 13.71
C VAL A 10 -3.95 6.58 14.07
N LEU A 11 -4.93 6.60 14.99
CA LEU A 11 -5.54 5.39 15.58
C LEU A 11 -6.82 4.87 14.89
N GLU A 12 -7.38 5.54 13.87
CA GLU A 12 -8.57 5.03 13.16
C GLU A 12 -8.29 4.23 11.87
N ASN A 13 -7.02 3.95 11.55
CA ASN A 13 -6.68 2.90 10.59
C ASN A 13 -5.59 2.03 11.21
N GLU A 14 -5.95 0.80 11.58
CA GLU A 14 -5.08 -0.18 12.19
C GLU A 14 -3.81 -0.35 11.34
N VAL A 15 -2.68 0.21 11.80
CA VAL A 15 -1.40 0.10 11.11
C VAL A 15 -1.02 -1.37 11.06
N VAL A 16 -1.11 -1.96 9.88
CA VAL A 16 -0.80 -3.38 9.67
C VAL A 16 0.69 -3.64 9.86
N PHE A 17 1.53 -2.71 9.43
CA PHE A 17 2.98 -2.82 9.52
C PHE A 17 3.64 -1.45 9.38
N GLU A 18 4.75 -1.23 10.08
CA GLU A 18 5.54 -0.01 9.99
C GLU A 18 7.03 -0.34 10.06
N ASP A 19 7.83 0.26 9.16
CA ASP A 19 9.29 0.21 9.19
C ASP A 19 9.89 1.62 8.96
N ASP A 20 11.21 1.73 8.86
CA ASP A 20 11.92 3.00 8.66
C ASP A 20 11.60 3.72 7.33
N TYR A 21 10.96 3.02 6.40
CA TYR A 21 10.69 3.51 5.05
C TYR A 21 9.21 3.75 4.80
N ARG A 22 8.32 2.96 5.41
CA ARG A 22 6.89 3.00 5.13
C ARG A 22 5.99 2.65 6.31
N ILE A 23 4.74 3.05 6.18
CA ILE A 23 3.61 2.64 7.01
C ILE A 23 2.61 1.95 6.10
N VAL A 24 2.33 0.67 6.34
CA VAL A 24 1.28 -0.09 5.66
C VAL A 24 0.00 0.07 6.47
N LYS A 25 -0.96 0.82 5.93
CA LYS A 25 -2.23 1.09 6.59
C LYS A 25 -3.23 -0.04 6.42
N LYS A 26 -3.20 -0.74 5.27
CA LYS A 26 -4.15 -1.80 4.96
C LYS A 26 -3.58 -2.73 3.91
N VAL A 27 -3.73 -4.04 4.10
CA VAL A 27 -3.52 -5.03 3.02
C VAL A 27 -4.87 -5.27 2.36
N ILE A 28 -4.97 -4.94 1.07
CA ILE A 28 -6.20 -5.12 0.28
C ILE A 28 -6.27 -6.56 -0.22
N ARG A 29 -5.16 -7.06 -0.78
CA ARG A 29 -5.08 -8.40 -1.35
C ARG A 29 -3.65 -8.89 -1.43
N ASP A 30 -3.44 -10.17 -1.13
CA ASP A 30 -2.23 -10.90 -1.52
C ASP A 30 -2.58 -11.86 -2.68
N ILE A 31 -1.82 -11.74 -3.78
CA ILE A 31 -1.93 -12.60 -4.96
C ILE A 31 -0.76 -13.59 -4.90
N ASN A 32 -1.04 -14.86 -4.66
CA ASN A 32 -0.02 -15.90 -4.54
C ASN A 32 0.80 -16.03 -5.85
N MET A 33 2.14 -16.00 -5.75
CA MET A 33 3.07 -16.13 -6.87
C MET A 33 3.88 -17.44 -6.86
N GLY A 34 3.64 -18.34 -5.90
CA GLY A 34 4.42 -19.54 -5.67
C GLY A 34 4.84 -19.67 -4.21
N THR A 35 5.80 -20.54 -3.93
CA THR A 35 6.22 -20.82 -2.57
C THR A 35 6.84 -19.57 -1.94
N ASN A 36 6.17 -19.04 -0.92
CA ASN A 36 6.60 -17.95 -0.04
C ASN A 36 6.61 -16.54 -0.66
N TYR A 37 6.15 -16.37 -1.90
CA TYR A 37 6.03 -15.05 -2.53
C TYR A 37 4.58 -14.70 -2.88
N SER A 38 4.20 -13.44 -2.65
CA SER A 38 2.93 -12.87 -3.09
C SER A 38 3.16 -11.52 -3.78
N LYS A 39 2.26 -11.13 -4.69
CA LYS A 39 2.05 -9.72 -5.03
C LYS A 39 1.06 -9.15 -4.03
N ARG A 40 1.52 -8.26 -3.18
CA ARG A 40 0.70 -7.56 -2.20
C ARG A 40 0.19 -6.25 -2.78
N VAL A 41 -1.11 -6.06 -2.70
CA VAL A 41 -1.82 -4.80 -2.97
C VAL A 41 -2.19 -4.20 -1.61
N ALA A 42 -1.69 -3.01 -1.30
CA ALA A 42 -1.85 -2.39 0.00
C ALA A 42 -1.95 -0.86 -0.07
N GLU A 43 -2.53 -0.25 0.95
CA GLU A 43 -2.44 1.18 1.20
C GLU A 43 -1.16 1.48 2.01
N VAL A 44 -0.31 2.34 1.48
CA VAL A 44 1.02 2.61 2.04
C VAL A 44 1.28 4.10 2.11
N VAL A 45 1.95 4.55 3.17
CA VAL A 45 2.57 5.88 3.26
C VAL A 45 4.08 5.71 3.26
N TRP A 46 4.77 6.34 2.30
CA TRP A 46 6.24 6.33 2.22
C TRP A 46 6.81 7.48 3.05
N LYS A 47 7.45 7.16 4.18
CA LYS A 47 7.93 8.14 5.18
C LYS A 47 8.98 9.12 4.63
N ARG A 48 9.75 8.69 3.63
CA ARG A 48 10.83 9.48 3.02
C ARG A 48 10.42 10.16 1.71
N SER A 49 9.14 10.13 1.34
CA SER A 49 8.63 10.92 0.22
C SER A 49 8.67 12.41 0.56
N THR A 50 8.92 13.27 -0.43
CA THR A 50 8.81 14.73 -0.28
C THR A 50 7.39 15.18 0.02
N ASN A 51 6.40 14.39 -0.39
CA ASN A 51 5.00 14.56 -0.05
C ASN A 51 4.43 13.20 0.42
N PRO A 52 4.46 12.90 1.73
CA PRO A 52 4.01 11.62 2.26
C PRO A 52 2.48 11.53 2.23
N GLU A 53 1.95 11.02 1.12
CA GLU A 53 0.54 10.71 0.94
C GLU A 53 0.28 9.19 1.06
N THR A 54 -0.99 8.83 1.29
CA THR A 54 -1.40 7.42 1.24
C THR A 54 -1.64 7.02 -0.21
N VAL A 55 -0.82 6.09 -0.70
CA VAL A 55 -0.83 5.56 -2.07
C VAL A 55 -1.30 4.11 -2.11
N ILE A 56 -1.72 3.63 -3.27
CA ILE A 56 -1.91 2.20 -3.53
C ILE A 56 -0.58 1.62 -3.99
N ASP A 57 -0.02 0.67 -3.23
CA ASP A 57 1.22 -0.01 -3.57
C ASP A 57 0.95 -1.44 -4.01
N ILE A 58 1.53 -1.84 -5.15
CA ILE A 58 1.47 -3.19 -5.69
C ILE A 58 2.90 -3.71 -5.80
N ARG A 59 3.28 -4.66 -4.95
CA ARG A 59 4.69 -5.05 -4.80
C ARG A 59 4.85 -6.53 -4.51
N VAL A 60 5.97 -7.09 -4.97
CA VAL A 60 6.36 -8.45 -4.58
C VAL A 60 6.76 -8.46 -3.11
N PHE A 61 6.18 -9.38 -2.35
CA PHE A 61 6.38 -9.57 -0.92
C PHE A 61 6.81 -11.02 -0.65
N ASN A 62 7.87 -11.20 0.12
CA ASN A 62 8.30 -12.50 0.64
C ASN A 62 7.65 -12.71 2.02
N ASN A 63 6.77 -13.71 2.09
CA ASN A 63 5.95 -14.02 3.26
C ASN A 63 6.76 -14.57 4.43
N ASP A 64 7.88 -15.25 4.17
CA ASP A 64 8.72 -15.83 5.24
C ASP A 64 9.65 -14.79 5.85
N ARG A 65 10.24 -13.95 4.98
CA ARG A 65 11.26 -12.96 5.37
C ARG A 65 10.66 -11.61 5.75
N ASN A 66 9.37 -11.41 5.52
CA ASN A 66 8.68 -10.13 5.68
C ASN A 66 9.37 -9.00 4.89
N GLU A 67 9.80 -9.30 3.66
CA GLU A 67 10.59 -8.41 2.81
C GLU A 67 9.80 -7.98 1.56
N TYR A 68 9.91 -6.70 1.22
CA TYR A 68 9.33 -6.14 0.00
C TYR A 68 10.40 -5.98 -1.08
N TYR A 69 10.03 -6.25 -2.33
CA TYR A 69 10.91 -6.22 -3.50
C TYR A 69 10.42 -5.19 -4.53
N LYS A 70 10.58 -5.48 -5.83
CA LYS A 70 10.10 -4.63 -6.92
C LYS A 70 8.57 -4.48 -6.88
N GLY A 71 8.11 -3.27 -7.17
CA GLY A 71 6.70 -2.91 -7.19
C GLY A 71 6.49 -1.54 -7.78
N ILE A 72 5.25 -1.11 -7.78
CA ILE A 72 4.81 0.20 -8.22
C ILE A 72 3.89 0.79 -7.16
N SER A 73 4.04 2.08 -6.90
CA SER A 73 3.08 2.86 -6.12
C SER A 73 2.30 3.73 -7.08
N LEU A 74 0.99 3.82 -6.87
CA LEU A 74 0.06 4.63 -7.62
C LEU A 74 -0.57 5.63 -6.66
N SER A 75 -0.54 6.91 -7.03
CA SER A 75 -1.42 7.90 -6.42
C SER A 75 -2.89 7.46 -6.56
N ARG A 76 -3.78 8.08 -5.77
CA ARG A 76 -5.21 7.75 -5.83
C ARG A 76 -5.81 7.98 -7.21
N ASP A 77 -5.36 9.02 -7.92
CA ASP A 77 -5.85 9.32 -9.25
C ASP A 77 -5.33 8.31 -10.29
N GLU A 78 -4.04 7.95 -10.25
CA GLU A 78 -3.49 6.87 -11.09
C GLU A 78 -4.18 5.52 -10.86
N ALA A 79 -4.48 5.20 -9.59
CA ALA A 79 -5.20 3.97 -9.25
C ALA A 79 -6.64 3.98 -9.78
N ARG A 80 -7.31 5.13 -9.78
CA ARG A 80 -8.66 5.30 -10.34
C ARG A 80 -8.64 5.12 -11.86
N GLU A 81 -7.69 5.78 -12.55
CA GLU A 81 -7.54 5.64 -14.00
C GLU A 81 -7.22 4.19 -14.40
N LEU A 82 -6.35 3.51 -13.64
CA LEU A 82 -6.08 2.09 -13.86
C LEU A 82 -7.34 1.23 -13.70
N LEU A 83 -8.14 1.48 -12.66
CA LEU A 83 -9.39 0.72 -12.44
C LEU A 83 -10.40 0.95 -13.56
N ASN A 84 -10.56 2.19 -14.01
CA ASN A 84 -11.44 2.51 -15.15
C ASN A 84 -10.99 1.76 -16.41
N THR A 85 -9.70 1.84 -16.74
CA THR A 85 -9.10 1.16 -17.90
C THR A 85 -9.31 -0.36 -17.84
N LEU A 86 -9.10 -0.97 -16.67
CA LEU A 86 -9.32 -2.42 -16.50
C LEU A 86 -10.80 -2.80 -16.60
N SER A 87 -11.70 -1.96 -16.09
CA SER A 87 -13.14 -2.22 -16.15
C SER A 87 -13.64 -2.21 -17.61
N GLU A 88 -13.21 -1.21 -18.39
CA GLU A 88 -13.48 -1.14 -19.83
C GLU A 88 -12.96 -2.38 -20.57
N TYR A 89 -11.76 -2.85 -20.24
CA TYR A 89 -11.17 -4.05 -20.85
C TYR A 89 -11.95 -5.34 -20.58
N PHE A 90 -12.59 -5.48 -19.41
CA PHE A 90 -13.34 -6.69 -19.03
C PHE A 90 -14.83 -6.66 -19.41
N GLU A 91 -15.35 -5.50 -19.85
CA GLU A 91 -16.72 -5.35 -20.36
C GLU A 91 -16.83 -5.64 -21.88
N GLU A 92 -15.70 -5.90 -22.56
CA GLU A 92 -15.62 -6.46 -23.93
C GLU A 92 -15.91 -7.97 -23.96
#